data_AF-B7Q0Y7-F1
#
_entry.id   AF-B7Q0Y7-F1
#
_cell.length_a   1.000
_cell.length_b   1.000
_cell.length_c   1.000
_cell.angle_alpha   90.00
_cell.angle_beta   90.00
_cell.angle_gamma   90.00
#
_symmetry.space_group_name_H-M   'P 1'
#
loop_
_entity.id
_entity.type
_entity.pdbx_description
1 polymer ?
#
loop_
_entity_poly.entity_id
_entity_poly.type
_entity_poly.pdbx_seq_one_letter_code
_entity_poly.pdbx_strand_id
1 'polypeptide(L)'
;VRAAIGDLSSIRVPSKYMARLGQAFSQSMGYVTVPQACTRVDRDILLKGRKPGIKYNFSDGVGRISPSVLARVHAALPAEGKPSAIQIRYGGCKGMLVLDPTLEGDQIVFRDSMFKYPSQSEELFILKTSRPRVVKLNRPMITILSQKMTRSGVQDIEDGVFMRMQQDCLEPYLDSLFNDKGTAALLQSESSLRMPYRELAEAGLDLHAEPFFRSLLWALHHRCLKDLKDKMNILVPPRFGRTMFGVLDETATLQYGQVYVRYSTDLDRFGPDDESQYRLCTTFRLRAGRVMVTKNPCIHPGDIRLLEAVDVPALSHIRDCVVFPQIGKRPHPDEMAGSDLDGDEYSVIWYEPLLFKRNDDPMDFYSSEALEKEGTVQVEDMVDFMCTYIVNDIVGLMGSAHLAWADLLKQGVKSQRCLVLAKKCSECVDFAKTGSSTRLAQSEKPPRYPDFMEKHAEKYTYPSKRALGLLYRNLKGMVADSAGPVGDVRPDRRLLVPGREEFVEGAREALREYKLALCSILTSYGVGS
;
A
#
# COMPACT_ATOMS: atom_id res chain seq x y z
N VAL A 1 -22.27 -20.12 12.12
CA VAL A 1 -21.33 -19.14 11.52
C VAL A 1 -21.99 -17.79 11.28
N ARG A 2 -22.95 -17.62 10.34
CA ARG A 2 -23.57 -16.30 10.05
C ARG A 2 -24.21 -15.62 11.27
N ALA A 3 -24.94 -16.38 12.09
CA ALA A 3 -25.56 -15.86 13.31
C ALA A 3 -24.56 -15.37 14.38
N ALA A 4 -23.29 -15.79 14.31
CA ALA A 4 -22.25 -15.38 15.26
C ALA A 4 -21.57 -14.05 14.89
N ILE A 5 -21.79 -13.54 13.68
CA ILE A 5 -21.16 -12.31 13.18
C ILE A 5 -21.90 -11.06 13.70
N GLY A 6 -23.23 -11.11 13.66
CA GLY A 6 -24.12 -10.00 14.00
C GLY A 6 -25.41 -10.06 13.21
N ASP A 7 -26.23 -9.02 13.33
CA ASP A 7 -27.49 -8.89 12.61
C ASP A 7 -27.29 -8.13 11.28
N LEU A 8 -27.31 -8.86 10.17
CA LEU A 8 -27.25 -8.27 8.83
C LEU A 8 -28.62 -8.18 8.15
N SER A 9 -29.71 -8.51 8.85
CA SER A 9 -31.06 -8.64 8.26
C SER A 9 -31.60 -7.32 7.68
N SER A 10 -31.12 -6.18 8.20
CA SER A 10 -31.48 -4.85 7.72
C SER A 10 -30.85 -4.48 6.37
N ILE A 11 -29.83 -5.21 5.90
CA ILE A 11 -29.13 -4.92 4.65
C ILE A 11 -29.86 -5.57 3.48
N ARG A 12 -30.46 -4.74 2.62
CA ARG A 12 -31.28 -5.18 1.47
C ARG A 12 -30.56 -5.20 0.12
N VAL A 13 -29.29 -4.79 0.09
CA VAL A 13 -28.46 -4.79 -1.12
C VAL A 13 -27.52 -5.99 -1.05
N PRO A 14 -27.62 -6.99 -1.96
CA PRO A 14 -26.81 -8.21 -1.91
C PRO A 14 -25.30 -7.94 -1.87
N SER A 15 -24.81 -7.02 -2.70
CA SER A 15 -23.39 -6.63 -2.74
C SER A 15 -22.91 -6.09 -1.38
N LYS A 16 -23.66 -5.15 -0.80
CA LYS A 16 -23.40 -4.60 0.53
C LYS A 16 -23.47 -5.66 1.62
N TYR A 17 -24.46 -6.56 1.57
CA TYR A 17 -24.62 -7.66 2.53
C TYR A 17 -23.38 -8.56 2.51
N MET A 18 -22.94 -8.99 1.31
CA MET A 18 -21.75 -9.82 1.14
C MET A 18 -20.47 -9.10 1.58
N ALA A 19 -20.33 -7.81 1.28
CA ALA A 19 -19.22 -6.99 1.76
C ALA A 19 -19.19 -6.83 3.28
N ARG A 20 -20.36 -6.85 3.96
CA ARG A 20 -20.44 -6.85 5.44
C ARG A 20 -20.15 -8.21 6.02
N LEU A 21 -20.66 -9.28 5.41
CA LEU A 21 -20.35 -10.66 5.78
C LEU A 21 -18.83 -10.94 5.68
N GLY A 22 -18.20 -10.48 4.60
CA GLY A 22 -16.76 -10.63 4.36
C GLY A 22 -15.87 -10.00 5.44
N GLN A 23 -16.36 -8.99 6.17
CA GLN A 23 -15.57 -8.33 7.22
C GLN A 23 -15.22 -9.27 8.38
N ALA A 24 -16.07 -10.24 8.68
CA ALA A 24 -15.82 -11.24 9.72
C ALA A 24 -14.65 -12.18 9.38
N PHE A 25 -14.24 -12.24 8.11
CA PHE A 25 -13.12 -13.05 7.63
C PHE A 25 -11.85 -12.22 7.41
N SER A 26 -11.81 -10.97 7.89
CA SER A 26 -10.60 -10.15 7.83
C SER A 26 -9.51 -10.79 8.69
N GLN A 27 -8.32 -11.01 8.12
CA GLN A 27 -7.17 -11.44 8.90
C GLN A 27 -6.80 -10.35 9.92
N SER A 28 -6.69 -10.74 11.19
CA SER A 28 -6.27 -9.87 12.29
C SER A 28 -4.90 -10.29 12.79
N MET A 29 -4.15 -9.32 13.31
CA MET A 29 -2.87 -9.52 13.98
C MET A 29 -3.07 -10.05 15.41
N GLY A 30 -4.21 -9.72 16.00
CA GLY A 30 -4.63 -10.09 17.35
C GLY A 30 -5.90 -9.33 17.74
N TYR A 31 -6.35 -9.52 18.98
CA TYR A 31 -7.50 -8.82 19.54
C TYR A 31 -7.30 -8.51 21.03
N VAL A 32 -8.08 -7.54 21.53
CA VAL A 32 -8.24 -7.28 22.96
C VAL A 32 -9.72 -7.18 23.29
N THR A 33 -10.13 -7.62 24.49
CA THR A 33 -11.53 -7.52 24.93
C THR A 33 -11.82 -6.13 25.49
N VAL A 34 -12.81 -5.43 24.94
CA VAL A 34 -13.26 -4.12 25.41
C VAL A 34 -14.77 -4.19 25.61
N PRO A 35 -15.28 -4.03 26.85
CA PRO A 35 -16.72 -4.09 27.09
C PRO A 35 -17.47 -3.01 26.30
N GLN A 36 -18.69 -3.32 25.83
CA GLN A 36 -19.49 -2.32 25.09
C GLN A 36 -19.81 -1.07 25.91
N ALA A 37 -19.90 -1.21 27.24
CA ALA A 37 -20.07 -0.09 28.16
C ALA A 37 -18.93 0.94 28.13
N CYS A 38 -17.75 0.55 27.63
CA CYS A 38 -16.59 1.43 27.43
C CYS A 38 -16.62 2.12 26.06
N THR A 39 -17.70 1.95 25.27
CA THR A 39 -17.80 2.49 23.92
C THR A 39 -18.93 3.51 23.83
N ARG A 40 -18.73 4.54 22.99
CA ARG A 40 -19.78 5.50 22.61
C ARG A 40 -19.65 5.87 21.14
N VAL A 41 -20.72 6.45 20.60
CA VAL A 41 -20.78 6.88 19.20
C VAL A 41 -21.03 8.39 19.16
N ASP A 42 -20.13 9.11 18.49
CA ASP A 42 -20.29 10.52 18.15
C ASP A 42 -20.81 10.66 16.72
N ARG A 43 -21.47 11.78 16.43
CA ARG A 43 -21.92 12.08 15.07
C ARG A 43 -20.74 12.32 14.13
N ASP A 44 -20.94 11.98 12.87
CA ASP A 44 -20.02 12.38 11.80
C ASP A 44 -19.95 13.90 11.62
N ILE A 45 -18.80 14.39 11.15
CA ILE A 45 -18.54 15.80 10.93
C ILE A 45 -18.91 16.15 9.48
N LEU A 46 -20.14 16.63 9.32
CA LEU A 46 -20.73 16.96 8.03
C LEU A 46 -20.71 18.46 7.75
N LEU A 47 -19.94 18.91 6.76
CA LEU A 47 -19.90 20.31 6.33
C LEU A 47 -20.48 20.50 4.93
N LYS A 48 -21.06 21.67 4.68
CA LYS A 48 -21.59 22.03 3.35
C LYS A 48 -20.42 22.24 2.37
N GLY A 49 -20.48 21.59 1.22
CA GLY A 49 -19.55 21.79 0.13
C GLY A 49 -19.79 23.12 -0.60
N ARG A 50 -18.88 23.47 -1.52
CA ARG A 50 -19.04 24.66 -2.38
C ARG A 50 -20.24 24.58 -3.32
N LYS A 51 -20.61 23.37 -3.75
CA LYS A 51 -21.75 23.17 -4.66
C LYS A 51 -23.04 23.11 -3.84
N PRO A 52 -24.11 23.80 -4.28
CA PRO A 52 -25.41 23.73 -3.60
C PRO A 52 -25.87 22.29 -3.44
N GLY A 53 -26.34 21.94 -2.24
CA GLY A 53 -26.89 20.61 -1.94
C GLY A 53 -25.86 19.54 -1.57
N ILE A 54 -24.55 19.75 -1.80
CA ILE A 54 -23.52 18.77 -1.43
C ILE A 54 -23.08 18.97 0.02
N LYS A 55 -23.03 17.88 0.79
CA LYS A 55 -22.39 17.81 2.09
C LYS A 55 -21.27 16.77 2.03
N TYR A 56 -20.16 17.05 2.70
CA TYR A 56 -19.04 16.14 2.82
C TYR A 56 -18.86 15.68 4.26
N ASN A 57 -18.52 14.41 4.44
CA ASN A 57 -18.12 13.85 5.72
C ASN A 57 -16.60 13.96 5.89
N PHE A 58 -16.16 14.69 6.92
CA PHE A 58 -14.75 14.87 7.24
C PHE A 58 -14.21 13.77 8.16
N SER A 59 -15.08 13.03 8.84
CA SER A 59 -14.72 12.01 9.83
C SER A 59 -15.06 10.58 9.37
N ASP A 60 -15.27 10.35 8.07
CA ASP A 60 -15.74 9.07 7.55
C ASP A 60 -14.77 7.93 7.88
N GLY A 61 -15.20 7.04 8.77
CA GLY A 61 -14.45 5.83 9.11
C GLY A 61 -13.37 5.99 10.19
N VAL A 62 -13.26 7.14 10.87
CA VAL A 62 -12.23 7.35 11.91
C VAL A 62 -12.83 7.77 13.25
N GLY A 63 -12.39 7.09 14.32
CA GLY A 63 -12.75 7.36 15.71
C GLY A 63 -11.53 7.51 16.61
N ARG A 64 -11.78 7.47 17.92
CA ARG A 64 -10.79 7.77 18.95
C ARG A 64 -10.67 6.65 19.97
N ILE A 65 -9.47 6.44 20.49
CA ILE A 65 -9.16 5.42 21.51
C ILE A 65 -8.36 6.03 22.65
N SER A 66 -8.74 5.68 23.86
CA SER A 66 -8.05 6.11 25.08
C SER A 66 -6.64 5.52 25.20
N PRO A 67 -5.75 6.19 25.96
CA PRO A 67 -4.40 5.68 26.21
C PRO A 67 -4.39 4.30 26.88
N SER A 68 -5.33 4.02 27.79
CA SER A 68 -5.37 2.75 28.53
C SER A 68 -5.73 1.56 27.64
N VAL A 69 -6.73 1.71 26.75
CA VAL A 69 -7.10 0.65 25.81
C VAL A 69 -6.00 0.43 24.79
N LEU A 70 -5.38 1.50 24.26
CA LEU A 70 -4.27 1.38 23.32
C LEU A 70 -3.02 0.74 23.96
N ALA A 71 -2.79 0.95 25.26
CA ALA A 71 -1.74 0.27 26.01
C ALA A 71 -2.00 -1.25 26.11
N ARG A 72 -3.25 -1.68 26.24
CA ARG A 72 -3.62 -3.11 26.18
C ARG A 72 -3.35 -3.71 24.80
N VAL A 73 -3.62 -2.96 23.73
CA VAL A 73 -3.25 -3.37 22.36
C VAL A 73 -1.74 -3.52 22.21
N HIS A 74 -0.94 -2.58 22.73
CA HIS A 74 0.51 -2.69 22.73
C HIS A 74 1.01 -3.92 23.51
N ALA A 75 0.42 -4.22 24.66
CA ALA A 75 0.77 -5.40 25.45
C ALA A 75 0.43 -6.71 24.71
N ALA A 76 -0.65 -6.74 23.94
CA ALA A 76 -1.03 -7.89 23.12
C ALA A 76 -0.18 -8.04 21.85
N LEU A 77 0.37 -6.94 21.31
CA LEU A 77 1.15 -6.89 20.07
C LEU A 77 2.48 -6.14 20.28
N PRO A 78 3.41 -6.65 21.11
CA PRO A 78 4.65 -5.94 21.45
C PRO A 78 5.55 -5.68 20.24
N ALA A 79 5.54 -6.60 19.25
CA ALA A 79 6.29 -6.48 18.00
C ALA A 79 5.87 -5.28 17.14
N GLU A 80 4.67 -4.74 17.32
CA GLU A 80 4.16 -3.59 16.58
C GLU A 80 4.59 -2.25 17.18
N GLY A 81 5.38 -2.25 18.26
CA GLY A 81 5.80 -1.04 18.95
C GLY A 81 4.63 -0.28 19.58
N LYS A 82 4.75 1.04 19.72
CA LYS A 82 3.70 1.92 20.31
C LYS A 82 3.00 2.72 19.21
N PRO A 83 1.99 2.15 18.53
CA PRO A 83 1.26 2.88 17.50
C PRO A 83 0.44 4.02 18.11
N SER A 84 0.18 5.06 17.32
CA SER A 84 -0.80 6.11 17.66
C SER A 84 -2.13 5.93 16.94
N ALA A 85 -2.21 5.04 15.94
CA ALA A 85 -3.47 4.68 15.30
C ALA A 85 -3.52 3.20 14.91
N ILE A 86 -4.72 2.63 14.89
CA ILE A 86 -4.98 1.23 14.57
C ILE A 86 -6.17 1.08 13.63
N GLN A 87 -6.08 0.16 12.67
CA GLN A 87 -7.20 -0.26 11.85
C GLN A 87 -7.91 -1.42 12.53
N ILE A 88 -9.24 -1.34 12.67
CA ILE A 88 -9.99 -2.24 13.55
C ILE A 88 -11.21 -2.90 12.91
N ARG A 89 -11.67 -3.96 13.57
CA ARG A 89 -13.05 -4.46 13.55
C ARG A 89 -13.52 -4.63 15.00
N TYR A 90 -14.72 -4.17 15.31
CA TYR A 90 -15.28 -4.28 16.66
C TYR A 90 -16.80 -4.21 16.61
N GLY A 91 -17.54 -5.20 17.11
CA GLY A 91 -19.00 -5.09 17.28
C GLY A 91 -19.78 -4.62 16.04
N GLY A 92 -19.32 -4.95 14.83
CA GLY A 92 -19.91 -4.49 13.56
C GLY A 92 -19.49 -3.08 13.10
N CYS A 93 -18.61 -2.41 13.86
CA CYS A 93 -17.85 -1.23 13.44
C CYS A 93 -16.60 -1.63 12.63
N LYS A 94 -16.31 -0.83 11.59
CA LYS A 94 -15.08 -0.87 10.80
C LYS A 94 -14.50 0.55 10.71
N GLY A 95 -13.19 0.67 10.86
CA GLY A 95 -12.49 1.90 10.54
C GLY A 95 -11.12 2.01 11.21
N MET A 96 -10.70 3.25 11.44
CA MET A 96 -9.50 3.61 12.19
C MET A 96 -9.86 4.11 13.59
N LEU A 97 -9.00 3.83 14.57
CA LEU A 97 -9.02 4.49 15.87
C LEU A 97 -7.68 5.19 16.11
N VAL A 98 -7.73 6.42 16.58
CA VAL A 98 -6.56 7.28 16.83
C VAL A 98 -6.46 7.57 18.31
N LEU A 99 -5.25 7.54 18.85
CA LEU A 99 -4.98 7.89 20.24
C LEU A 99 -5.52 9.30 20.54
N ASP A 100 -6.41 9.41 21.53
CA ASP A 100 -6.87 10.68 22.07
C ASP A 100 -6.47 10.75 23.56
N PRO A 101 -5.42 11.54 23.90
CA PRO A 101 -4.95 11.66 25.28
C PRO A 101 -5.97 12.27 26.26
N THR A 102 -7.06 12.87 25.75
CA THR A 102 -8.09 13.51 26.59
C THR A 102 -9.14 12.52 27.11
N LEU A 103 -9.16 11.29 26.58
CA LEU A 103 -10.09 10.25 27.04
C LEU A 103 -9.58 9.59 28.32
N GLU A 104 -10.35 9.71 29.40
CA GLU A 104 -10.03 9.14 30.70
C GLU A 104 -10.58 7.71 30.85
N GLY A 105 -9.77 6.83 31.44
CA GLY A 105 -10.12 5.42 31.63
C GLY A 105 -10.27 4.67 30.31
N ASP A 106 -10.93 3.51 30.37
CA ASP A 106 -11.13 2.67 29.20
C ASP A 106 -12.28 3.20 28.34
N GLN A 107 -11.91 3.88 27.25
CA GLN A 107 -12.88 4.43 26.30
C GLN A 107 -12.49 4.20 24.84
N ILE A 108 -13.50 3.92 24.02
CA ILE A 108 -13.47 4.02 22.55
C ILE A 108 -14.63 4.89 22.09
N VAL A 109 -14.36 5.83 21.19
CA VAL A 109 -15.36 6.70 20.59
C VAL A 109 -15.42 6.45 19.08
N PHE A 110 -16.50 5.82 18.64
CA PHE A 110 -16.77 5.58 17.22
C PHE A 110 -17.50 6.77 16.58
N ARG A 111 -17.55 6.79 15.25
CA ARG A 111 -18.42 7.67 14.47
C ARG A 111 -19.57 6.88 13.85
N ASP A 112 -20.68 7.56 13.56
CA ASP A 112 -21.85 6.97 12.87
C ASP A 112 -21.42 6.19 11.60
N SER A 113 -20.56 6.77 10.78
CA SER A 113 -20.02 6.16 9.56
C SER A 113 -19.30 4.84 9.81
N MET A 114 -18.73 4.59 10.99
CA MET A 114 -17.98 3.36 11.27
C MET A 114 -18.91 2.15 11.47
N PHE A 115 -20.13 2.38 11.97
CA PHE A 115 -21.09 1.33 12.28
C PHE A 115 -21.71 0.74 11.00
N LYS A 116 -21.53 -0.57 10.78
CA LYS A 116 -22.01 -1.23 9.55
C LYS A 116 -23.16 -2.19 9.78
N TYR A 117 -23.23 -2.83 10.95
CA TYR A 117 -24.31 -3.72 11.37
C TYR A 117 -24.26 -3.94 12.89
N PRO A 118 -25.38 -4.24 13.57
CA PRO A 118 -25.38 -4.58 14.99
C PRO A 118 -24.63 -5.89 15.29
N SER A 119 -23.83 -5.92 16.35
CA SER A 119 -23.21 -7.14 16.88
C SER A 119 -22.96 -7.02 18.38
N GLN A 120 -22.95 -8.16 19.08
CA GLN A 120 -22.71 -8.25 20.53
C GLN A 120 -21.24 -8.58 20.87
N SER A 121 -20.36 -8.68 19.86
CA SER A 121 -18.94 -8.95 20.08
C SER A 121 -18.27 -7.78 20.82
N GLU A 122 -17.49 -8.12 21.85
CA GLU A 122 -16.65 -7.21 22.64
C GLU A 122 -15.16 -7.35 22.28
N GLU A 123 -14.85 -8.06 21.20
CA GLU A 123 -13.48 -8.27 20.73
C GLU A 123 -13.09 -7.16 19.77
N LEU A 124 -12.10 -6.36 20.16
CA LEU A 124 -11.45 -5.37 19.31
C LEU A 124 -10.34 -6.05 18.52
N PHE A 125 -10.65 -6.45 17.29
CA PHE A 125 -9.67 -7.03 16.38
C PHE A 125 -8.81 -5.94 15.73
N ILE A 126 -7.50 -6.13 15.76
CA ILE A 126 -6.51 -5.22 15.17
C ILE A 126 -6.04 -5.80 13.84
N LEU A 127 -6.27 -5.06 12.76
CA LEU A 127 -5.87 -5.47 11.40
C LEU A 127 -4.48 -4.94 11.05
N LYS A 128 -4.21 -3.68 11.42
CA LYS A 128 -2.93 -3.00 11.17
C LYS A 128 -2.69 -1.90 12.19
N THR A 129 -1.43 -1.55 12.40
CA THR A 129 -0.98 -0.47 13.29
C THR A 129 -0.23 0.62 12.53
N SER A 130 -0.27 1.87 13.00
CA SER A 130 0.54 2.97 12.46
C SER A 130 2.02 2.68 12.66
N ARG A 131 2.80 2.68 11.57
CA ARG A 131 4.22 2.37 11.58
C ARG A 131 4.94 3.01 10.39
N PRO A 132 6.26 3.24 10.45
CA PRO A 132 7.02 3.74 9.30
C PRO A 132 6.93 2.80 8.09
N ARG A 133 6.46 3.30 6.94
CA ARG A 133 6.43 2.55 5.67
C ARG A 133 7.04 3.35 4.54
N VAL A 134 7.79 2.68 3.68
CA VAL A 134 8.40 3.27 2.48
C VAL A 134 7.35 3.60 1.43
N VAL A 135 7.61 4.63 0.63
CA VAL A 135 6.79 4.96 -0.55
C VAL A 135 7.51 4.49 -1.79
N LYS A 136 6.77 3.83 -2.69
CA LYS A 136 7.20 3.58 -4.06
C LYS A 136 6.26 4.32 -5.01
N LEU A 137 6.84 4.94 -6.04
CA LEU A 137 6.07 5.39 -7.19
C LEU A 137 5.58 4.16 -7.96
N ASN A 138 4.57 4.34 -8.80
CA ASN A 138 4.05 3.30 -9.69
C ASN A 138 3.66 3.91 -11.04
N ARG A 139 3.30 3.07 -12.02
CA ARG A 139 2.93 3.53 -13.37
C ARG A 139 1.86 4.65 -13.38
N PRO A 140 0.69 4.53 -12.71
CA PRO A 140 -0.31 5.60 -12.67
C PRO A 140 0.20 6.91 -12.06
N MET A 141 0.91 6.83 -10.93
CA MET A 141 1.46 8.00 -10.25
C MET A 141 2.48 8.73 -11.12
N ILE A 142 3.44 8.00 -11.72
CA ILE A 142 4.44 8.58 -12.63
C ILE A 142 3.75 9.21 -13.84
N THR A 143 2.70 8.56 -14.37
CA THR A 143 1.94 9.07 -15.53
C THR A 143 1.28 10.42 -15.22
N ILE A 144 0.70 10.59 -14.03
CA ILE A 144 0.10 11.87 -13.62
C ILE A 144 1.19 12.92 -13.39
N LEU A 145 2.25 12.56 -12.65
CA LEU A 145 3.33 13.49 -12.29
C LEU A 145 4.11 14.00 -13.50
N SER A 146 4.48 13.13 -14.43
CA SER A 146 5.19 13.50 -15.66
C SER A 146 4.34 14.31 -16.64
N GLN A 147 3.05 14.52 -16.33
CA GLN A 147 2.10 15.27 -17.16
C GLN A 147 1.53 16.48 -16.43
N LYS A 148 2.07 16.83 -15.26
CA LYS A 148 1.80 18.10 -14.59
C LYS A 148 2.42 19.23 -15.41
N MET A 149 1.63 20.28 -15.65
CA MET A 149 2.01 21.40 -16.51
C MET A 149 1.80 22.72 -15.76
N THR A 150 2.78 23.62 -15.88
CA THR A 150 2.66 25.04 -15.51
C THR A 150 1.57 25.74 -16.33
N ARG A 151 1.18 26.96 -15.90
CA ARG A 151 0.26 27.82 -16.66
C ARG A 151 0.80 28.18 -18.05
N SER A 152 2.12 28.25 -18.23
CA SER A 152 2.77 28.51 -19.51
C SER A 152 2.88 27.28 -20.41
N GLY A 153 2.34 26.12 -19.99
CA GLY A 153 2.37 24.88 -20.77
C GLY A 153 3.72 24.16 -20.76
N VAL A 154 4.59 24.47 -19.80
CA VAL A 154 5.85 23.75 -19.55
C VAL A 154 5.61 22.68 -18.50
N GLN A 155 6.22 21.50 -18.66
CA GLN A 155 6.16 20.40 -17.71
C GLN A 155 6.72 20.82 -16.34
N ASP A 156 5.99 20.56 -15.26
CA ASP A 156 6.39 20.92 -13.89
C ASP A 156 7.52 20.00 -13.37
N ILE A 157 7.49 18.72 -13.75
CA ILE A 157 8.42 17.68 -13.29
C ILE A 157 9.03 17.02 -14.51
N GLU A 158 10.31 17.27 -14.79
CA GLU A 158 11.02 16.71 -15.94
C GLU A 158 11.13 15.19 -15.87
N ASP A 159 11.07 14.53 -17.02
CA ASP A 159 11.22 13.06 -17.13
C ASP A 159 12.56 12.57 -16.53
N GLY A 160 13.61 13.40 -16.62
CA GLY A 160 14.94 13.12 -16.04
C GLY A 160 14.94 12.96 -14.52
N VAL A 161 13.95 13.51 -13.80
CA VAL A 161 13.80 13.29 -12.35
C VAL A 161 13.52 11.81 -12.07
N PHE A 162 12.59 11.20 -12.80
CA PHE A 162 12.25 9.79 -12.61
C PHE A 162 13.40 8.87 -13.03
N MET A 163 14.13 9.23 -14.10
CA MET A 163 15.30 8.48 -14.55
C MET A 163 16.39 8.46 -13.47
N ARG A 164 16.68 9.61 -12.84
CA ARG A 164 17.61 9.67 -11.70
C ARG A 164 17.13 8.82 -10.53
N MET A 165 15.84 8.92 -10.16
CA MET A 165 15.30 8.10 -9.07
C MET A 165 15.38 6.59 -9.37
N GLN A 166 15.17 6.17 -10.63
CA GLN A 166 15.34 4.77 -11.04
C GLN A 166 16.82 4.36 -10.93
N GLN A 167 17.75 5.22 -11.32
CA GLN A 167 19.18 4.98 -11.19
C GLN A 167 19.59 4.84 -9.72
N ASP A 168 19.14 5.73 -8.84
CA ASP A 168 19.38 5.67 -7.40
C ASP A 168 18.84 4.36 -6.77
N CYS A 169 17.74 3.82 -7.30
CA CYS A 169 17.21 2.51 -6.87
C CYS A 169 18.11 1.34 -7.28
N LEU A 170 18.80 1.45 -8.41
CA LEU A 170 19.65 0.41 -8.97
C LEU A 170 21.07 0.46 -8.38
N GLU A 171 21.52 1.60 -7.86
CA GLU A 171 22.87 1.81 -7.34
C GLU A 171 23.29 0.76 -6.29
N PRO A 172 22.51 0.45 -5.23
CA PRO A 172 22.90 -0.59 -4.26
C PRO A 172 23.03 -1.98 -4.88
N TYR A 173 22.24 -2.26 -5.92
CA TYR A 173 22.30 -3.51 -6.66
C TYR A 173 23.56 -3.56 -7.51
N LEU A 174 23.89 -2.48 -8.23
CA LEU A 174 25.13 -2.41 -9.00
C LEU A 174 26.36 -2.53 -8.10
N ASP A 175 26.41 -1.80 -6.99
CA ASP A 175 27.51 -1.86 -6.02
C ASP A 175 27.71 -3.28 -5.46
N SER A 176 26.60 -3.98 -5.20
CA SER A 176 26.62 -5.36 -4.70
C SER A 176 27.23 -6.38 -5.65
N LEU A 177 27.49 -6.03 -6.92
CA LEU A 177 28.15 -6.89 -7.91
C LEU A 177 29.67 -6.79 -7.87
N PHE A 178 30.22 -5.72 -7.29
CA PHE A 178 31.65 -5.40 -7.39
C PHE A 178 32.43 -5.55 -6.08
N ASN A 179 31.76 -5.67 -4.93
CA ASN A 179 32.47 -5.85 -3.65
C ASN A 179 31.60 -6.52 -2.58
N ASP A 180 32.23 -7.38 -1.75
CA ASP A 180 31.57 -8.14 -0.68
C ASP A 180 30.88 -7.26 0.37
N LYS A 181 31.37 -6.04 0.62
CA LYS A 181 30.73 -5.10 1.55
C LYS A 181 29.37 -4.64 1.02
N GLY A 182 29.29 -4.32 -0.27
CA GLY A 182 28.06 -3.98 -0.96
C GLY A 182 27.10 -5.16 -1.02
N THR A 183 27.62 -6.37 -1.28
CA THR A 183 26.82 -7.60 -1.23
C THR A 183 26.24 -7.84 0.16
N ALA A 184 27.06 -7.80 1.21
CA ALA A 184 26.61 -7.97 2.58
C ALA A 184 25.58 -6.89 2.97
N ALA A 185 25.81 -5.63 2.60
CA ALA A 185 24.87 -4.54 2.85
C ALA A 185 23.53 -4.74 2.13
N LEU A 186 23.55 -5.15 0.86
CA LEU A 186 22.33 -5.43 0.09
C LEU A 186 21.58 -6.60 0.70
N LEU A 187 22.26 -7.72 0.94
CA LEU A 187 21.67 -8.91 1.57
C LEU A 187 21.05 -8.57 2.93
N GLN A 188 21.79 -7.86 3.78
CA GLN A 188 21.28 -7.41 5.09
C GLN A 188 20.03 -6.53 4.97
N SER A 189 19.91 -5.74 3.91
CA SER A 189 18.82 -4.80 3.72
C SER A 189 17.57 -5.37 3.04
N GLU A 190 17.73 -6.35 2.16
CA GLU A 190 16.69 -6.80 1.23
C GLU A 190 16.31 -8.29 1.39
N SER A 191 17.16 -9.08 2.07
CA SER A 191 16.89 -10.48 2.40
C SER A 191 15.92 -10.58 3.57
N SER A 192 15.01 -11.55 3.49
CA SER A 192 14.20 -11.95 4.65
C SER A 192 14.95 -12.88 5.61
N LEU A 193 16.11 -13.40 5.20
CA LEU A 193 16.94 -14.28 6.01
C LEU A 193 17.80 -13.48 6.98
N ARG A 194 17.89 -13.97 8.21
CA ARG A 194 18.62 -13.33 9.32
C ARG A 194 19.99 -13.95 9.46
N MET A 195 20.86 -13.66 8.50
CA MET A 195 22.25 -14.12 8.52
C MET A 195 23.17 -12.95 8.86
N PRO A 196 24.28 -13.19 9.58
CA PRO A 196 25.29 -12.17 9.86
C PRO A 196 26.16 -11.96 8.61
N TYR A 197 25.57 -11.41 7.54
CA TYR A 197 26.19 -11.32 6.22
C TYR A 197 27.52 -10.58 6.25
N ARG A 198 27.60 -9.54 7.08
CA ARG A 198 28.80 -8.73 7.23
C ARG A 198 29.90 -9.51 7.92
N GLU A 199 29.59 -10.17 9.03
CA GLU A 199 30.53 -10.97 9.80
C GLU A 199 31.02 -12.18 9.01
N LEU A 200 30.14 -12.79 8.20
CA LEU A 200 30.52 -13.87 7.28
C LEU A 200 31.52 -13.38 6.23
N ALA A 201 31.27 -12.23 5.61
CA ALA A 201 32.20 -11.62 4.66
C ALA A 201 33.53 -11.23 5.33
N GLU A 202 33.49 -10.64 6.53
CA GLU A 202 34.68 -10.28 7.32
C GLU A 202 35.49 -11.50 7.78
N ALA A 203 34.83 -12.64 8.02
CA ALA A 203 35.48 -13.93 8.27
C ALA A 203 36.09 -14.57 7.01
N GLY A 204 35.95 -13.91 5.85
CA GLY A 204 36.52 -14.32 4.57
C GLY A 204 35.60 -15.21 3.73
N LEU A 205 34.31 -15.31 4.04
CA LEU A 205 33.36 -16.00 3.15
C LEU A 205 33.09 -15.12 1.93
N ASP A 206 33.48 -15.61 0.76
CA ASP A 206 33.19 -14.94 -0.52
C ASP A 206 31.71 -15.14 -0.86
N LEU A 207 30.92 -14.07 -0.74
CA LEU A 207 29.47 -14.09 -0.96
C LEU A 207 29.10 -14.22 -2.45
N HIS A 208 30.05 -13.97 -3.36
CA HIS A 208 29.87 -14.11 -4.80
C HIS A 208 30.22 -15.52 -5.32
N ALA A 209 31.18 -16.18 -4.66
CA ALA A 209 31.59 -17.54 -4.98
C ALA A 209 30.70 -18.59 -4.30
N GLU A 210 30.23 -18.31 -3.08
CA GLU A 210 29.39 -19.25 -2.35
C GLU A 210 28.01 -19.38 -3.05
N PRO A 211 27.63 -20.61 -3.49
CA PRO A 211 26.43 -20.85 -4.29
C PRO A 211 25.12 -20.29 -3.72
N PHE A 212 24.92 -20.41 -2.41
CA PHE A 212 23.70 -19.99 -1.76
C PHE A 212 23.59 -18.45 -1.72
N PHE A 213 24.63 -17.74 -1.28
CA PHE A 213 24.63 -16.27 -1.26
C PHE A 213 24.58 -15.67 -2.67
N ARG A 214 25.27 -16.28 -3.64
CA ARG A 214 25.19 -15.91 -5.05
C ARG A 214 23.77 -16.07 -5.60
N SER A 215 23.11 -17.18 -5.29
CA SER A 215 21.73 -17.42 -5.74
C SER A 215 20.75 -16.45 -5.10
N LEU A 216 20.96 -16.13 -3.82
CA LEU A 216 20.17 -15.12 -3.11
C LEU A 216 20.37 -13.74 -3.72
N LEU A 217 21.61 -13.34 -4.00
CA LEU A 217 21.95 -12.08 -4.67
C LEU A 217 21.28 -11.99 -6.04
N TRP A 218 21.36 -13.05 -6.85
CA TRP A 218 20.70 -13.13 -8.15
C TRP A 218 19.17 -12.96 -8.03
N ALA A 219 18.55 -13.64 -7.06
CA ALA A 219 17.12 -13.51 -6.83
C ALA A 219 16.70 -12.08 -6.45
N LEU A 220 17.50 -11.39 -5.62
CA LEU A 220 17.26 -10.00 -5.25
C LEU A 220 17.39 -9.05 -6.45
N HIS A 221 18.44 -9.21 -7.26
CA HIS A 221 18.63 -8.46 -8.50
C HIS A 221 17.47 -8.65 -9.46
N HIS A 222 17.10 -9.90 -9.71
CA HIS A 222 15.99 -10.23 -10.59
C HIS A 222 14.67 -9.69 -10.04
N ARG A 223 14.44 -9.73 -8.72
CA ARG A 223 13.25 -9.13 -8.07
C ARG A 223 13.21 -7.62 -8.32
N CYS A 224 14.31 -6.92 -8.08
CA CYS A 224 14.38 -5.47 -8.27
C CYS A 224 14.12 -5.07 -9.73
N LEU A 225 14.82 -5.70 -10.68
CA LEU A 225 14.62 -5.44 -12.11
C LEU A 225 13.19 -5.75 -12.54
N LYS A 226 12.61 -6.85 -12.07
CA LYS A 226 11.21 -7.21 -12.37
C LYS A 226 10.22 -6.20 -11.80
N ASP A 227 10.38 -5.78 -10.55
CA ASP A 227 9.51 -4.78 -9.92
C ASP A 227 9.58 -3.42 -10.63
N LEU A 228 10.79 -2.99 -11.01
CA LEU A 228 10.99 -1.77 -11.78
C LEU A 228 10.41 -1.91 -13.19
N LYS A 229 10.61 -3.03 -13.89
CA LYS A 229 10.13 -3.24 -15.26
C LYS A 229 8.60 -3.38 -15.33
N ASP A 230 8.02 -4.25 -14.49
CA ASP A 230 6.61 -4.65 -14.57
C ASP A 230 5.68 -3.62 -13.90
N LYS A 231 6.15 -2.95 -12.84
CA LYS A 231 5.31 -2.08 -12.02
C LYS A 231 5.82 -0.63 -11.92
N MET A 232 7.05 -0.37 -12.35
CA MET A 232 7.74 0.92 -12.16
C MET A 232 7.73 1.34 -10.70
N ASN A 233 7.98 0.36 -9.82
CA ASN A 233 8.02 0.51 -8.37
C ASN A 233 9.30 1.23 -7.91
N ILE A 234 9.46 2.49 -8.31
CA ILE A 234 10.64 3.32 -7.99
C ILE A 234 10.53 3.76 -6.52
N LEU A 235 11.51 3.40 -5.70
CA LEU A 235 11.58 3.80 -4.30
C LEU A 235 11.80 5.31 -4.19
N VAL A 236 10.92 6.00 -3.45
CA VAL A 236 11.20 7.36 -3.01
C VAL A 236 12.23 7.27 -1.90
N PRO A 237 13.34 8.05 -1.93
CA PRO A 237 14.35 7.98 -0.88
C PRO A 237 13.69 8.10 0.50
N PRO A 238 13.93 7.17 1.44
CA PRO A 238 13.27 7.13 2.74
C PRO A 238 13.16 8.48 3.45
N ARG A 239 14.20 9.30 3.44
CA ARG A 239 14.16 10.63 4.10
C ARG A 239 13.17 11.63 3.49
N PHE A 240 12.56 11.32 2.34
CA PHE A 240 11.68 12.21 1.58
C PHE A 240 10.27 11.66 1.36
N GLY A 241 9.88 10.56 2.00
CA GLY A 241 8.50 10.10 1.91
C GLY A 241 8.13 8.96 2.84
N ARG A 242 6.83 8.87 3.16
CA ARG A 242 6.23 7.81 3.98
C ARG A 242 4.85 7.43 3.43
N THR A 243 4.53 6.14 3.48
CA THR A 243 3.14 5.69 3.36
C THR A 243 2.54 5.69 4.76
N MET A 244 1.43 6.40 4.94
CA MET A 244 0.85 6.70 6.25
C MET A 244 -0.65 6.44 6.25
N PHE A 245 -1.21 6.08 7.40
CA PHE A 245 -2.66 6.12 7.54
C PHE A 245 -3.18 7.56 7.53
N GLY A 246 -4.32 7.77 6.88
CA GLY A 246 -5.08 9.00 7.03
C GLY A 246 -5.84 9.00 8.35
N VAL A 247 -5.77 10.12 9.07
CA VAL A 247 -6.53 10.34 10.31
C VAL A 247 -7.06 11.77 10.38
N LEU A 248 -7.94 12.05 11.33
CA LEU A 248 -8.60 13.35 11.48
C LEU A 248 -7.95 14.22 12.56
N ASP A 249 -7.86 15.52 12.31
CA ASP A 249 -7.59 16.52 13.33
C ASP A 249 -8.85 16.81 14.15
N GLU A 250 -8.96 16.15 15.30
CA GLU A 250 -10.05 16.33 16.28
C GLU A 250 -10.02 17.70 16.96
N THR A 251 -8.91 18.45 16.87
CA THR A 251 -8.73 19.75 17.54
C THR A 251 -9.25 20.94 16.73
N ALA A 252 -9.59 20.74 15.44
CA ALA A 252 -10.02 21.79 14.51
C ALA A 252 -8.98 22.90 14.28
N THR A 253 -7.70 22.60 14.43
CA THR A 253 -6.63 23.59 14.33
C THR A 253 -6.09 23.70 12.90
N LEU A 254 -5.99 22.58 12.18
CA LEU A 254 -5.54 22.55 10.80
C LEU A 254 -6.55 23.25 9.88
N GLN A 255 -6.04 24.18 9.07
CA GLN A 255 -6.83 24.85 8.04
C GLN A 255 -6.92 23.99 6.77
N TYR A 256 -7.92 24.28 5.93
CA TYR A 256 -8.01 23.65 4.62
C TYR A 256 -6.75 23.96 3.76
N GLY A 257 -6.14 22.92 3.20
CA GLY A 257 -4.85 22.98 2.50
C GLY A 257 -3.66 22.57 3.38
N GLN A 258 -3.86 22.43 4.69
CA GLN A 258 -2.84 22.02 5.64
C GLN A 258 -2.99 20.55 6.03
N VAL A 259 -1.88 19.95 6.46
CA VAL A 259 -1.83 18.63 7.11
C VAL A 259 -0.84 18.68 8.26
N TYR A 260 -0.96 17.76 9.21
CA TYR A 260 0.10 17.52 10.20
C TYR A 260 0.75 16.16 9.94
N VAL A 261 2.09 16.15 9.96
CA VAL A 261 2.90 14.96 9.67
C VAL A 261 4.08 14.90 10.63
N ARG A 262 4.05 13.89 11.50
CA ARG A 262 5.18 13.51 12.37
C ARG A 262 5.52 12.05 12.10
N TYR A 263 6.79 11.78 11.80
CA TYR A 263 7.21 10.48 11.30
C TYR A 263 8.41 9.93 12.06
N SER A 264 8.47 8.60 12.16
CA SER A 264 9.61 7.84 12.63
C SER A 264 10.78 7.99 11.67
N THR A 265 11.94 8.38 12.22
CA THR A 265 13.17 8.55 11.43
C THR A 265 13.80 7.21 11.07
N ASP A 266 13.78 6.29 12.02
CA ASP A 266 14.13 4.90 11.79
C ASP A 266 12.98 4.25 11.03
N LEU A 267 13.29 3.80 9.81
CA LEU A 267 12.48 2.77 9.19
C LEU A 267 12.96 1.47 9.80
N ASP A 268 12.15 0.83 10.64
CA ASP A 268 12.43 -0.53 11.04
C ASP A 268 12.61 -1.37 9.77
N ARG A 269 13.85 -1.78 9.50
CA ARG A 269 14.18 -2.78 8.49
C ARG A 269 14.03 -4.19 9.06
N PHE A 270 13.12 -4.37 10.01
CA PHE A 270 13.03 -5.58 10.81
C PHE A 270 11.76 -6.36 10.46
N GLY A 271 11.97 -7.58 9.98
CA GLY A 271 10.96 -8.63 10.02
C GLY A 271 10.64 -9.03 11.48
N PRO A 272 9.57 -9.82 11.68
CA PRO A 272 8.80 -9.85 12.92
C PRO A 272 9.45 -10.37 14.22
N ASP A 273 10.69 -10.90 14.26
CA ASP A 273 11.15 -11.65 15.46
C ASP A 273 12.63 -11.48 15.88
N ASP A 274 13.21 -10.28 15.82
CA ASP A 274 14.43 -10.06 16.60
C ASP A 274 14.06 -9.76 18.07
N GLU A 275 13.96 -10.80 18.89
CA GLU A 275 13.72 -10.67 20.34
C GLU A 275 14.79 -9.81 21.03
N SER A 276 15.96 -9.63 20.41
CA SER A 276 17.07 -8.90 21.02
C SER A 276 16.98 -7.38 20.87
N GLN A 277 15.98 -6.83 20.17
CA GLN A 277 15.73 -5.38 20.14
C GLN A 277 14.37 -5.05 19.50
N TYR A 278 13.30 -5.08 20.30
CA TYR A 278 12.18 -4.16 20.13
C TYR A 278 12.69 -2.73 20.36
N ARG A 279 13.50 -2.19 19.44
CA ARG A 279 13.87 -0.77 19.47
C ARG A 279 12.60 -0.01 19.14
N LEU A 280 11.84 0.31 20.18
CA LEU A 280 10.88 1.39 20.16
C LEU A 280 11.56 2.56 19.47
N CYS A 281 11.12 2.91 18.26
CA CYS A 281 11.56 4.13 17.61
C CYS A 281 11.29 5.28 18.59
N THR A 282 12.35 5.84 19.14
CA THR A 282 12.28 6.98 20.08
C THR A 282 12.44 8.30 19.34
N THR A 283 12.90 8.26 18.09
CA THR A 283 13.27 9.45 17.32
C THR A 283 12.24 9.75 16.24
N PHE A 284 11.47 10.81 16.48
CA PHE A 284 10.46 11.31 15.55
C PHE A 284 10.88 12.68 15.00
N ARG A 285 10.60 12.92 13.73
CA ARG A 285 10.74 14.24 13.11
C ARG A 285 9.37 14.79 12.74
N LEU A 286 9.21 16.08 12.98
CA LEU A 286 8.10 16.85 12.45
C LEU A 286 8.42 17.28 11.02
N ARG A 287 7.46 17.15 10.11
CA ARG A 287 7.55 17.69 8.76
C ARG A 287 6.86 19.05 8.70
N ALA A 288 7.60 20.06 8.26
CA ALA A 288 7.07 21.39 7.95
C ALA A 288 7.31 21.76 6.48
N GLY A 289 6.37 22.48 5.88
CA GLY A 289 6.43 22.95 4.49
C GLY A 289 5.72 22.03 3.50
N ARG A 290 5.93 22.27 2.20
CA ARG A 290 5.18 21.61 1.12
C ARG A 290 5.35 20.09 1.13
N VAL A 291 4.24 19.39 0.94
CA VAL A 291 4.16 17.93 0.81
C VAL A 291 3.22 17.56 -0.33
N MET A 292 3.59 16.55 -1.10
CA MET A 292 2.69 15.88 -2.04
C MET A 292 1.99 14.73 -1.32
N VAL A 293 0.68 14.64 -1.43
CA VAL A 293 -0.15 13.59 -0.84
C VAL A 293 -1.02 12.96 -1.94
N THR A 294 -1.14 11.65 -1.93
CA THR A 294 -2.02 10.90 -2.83
C THR A 294 -2.40 9.56 -2.23
N LYS A 295 -3.53 9.01 -2.68
CA LYS A 295 -3.98 7.65 -2.38
C LYS A 295 -3.86 6.78 -3.63
N ASN A 296 -3.36 5.55 -3.46
CA ASN A 296 -3.28 4.58 -4.55
C ASN A 296 -4.54 3.71 -4.61
N PRO A 297 -5.04 3.37 -5.82
CA PRO A 297 -4.60 3.85 -7.13
C PRO A 297 -5.02 5.30 -7.39
N CYS A 298 -4.11 6.12 -7.95
CA CYS A 298 -4.41 7.47 -8.44
C CYS A 298 -4.50 7.45 -9.97
N ILE A 299 -5.61 7.92 -10.54
CA ILE A 299 -5.88 7.84 -11.98
C ILE A 299 -6.22 9.22 -12.54
N HIS A 300 -7.09 9.96 -11.85
CA HIS A 300 -7.47 11.31 -12.24
C HIS A 300 -6.33 12.30 -11.96
N PRO A 301 -6.08 13.31 -12.82
CA PRO A 301 -5.02 14.30 -12.58
C PRO A 301 -5.13 15.03 -11.23
N GLY A 302 -6.35 15.18 -10.72
CA GLY A 302 -6.66 15.78 -9.43
C GLY A 302 -6.36 14.91 -8.20
N ASP A 303 -6.10 13.61 -8.37
CA ASP A 303 -5.90 12.66 -7.26
C ASP A 303 -4.58 12.87 -6.50
N ILE A 304 -3.63 13.60 -7.09
CA ILE A 304 -2.38 13.97 -6.44
C ILE A 304 -2.46 15.43 -6.01
N ARG A 305 -2.31 15.68 -4.69
CA ARG A 305 -2.46 16.97 -4.06
C ARG A 305 -1.12 17.49 -3.52
N LEU A 306 -0.85 18.77 -3.71
CA LEU A 306 0.16 19.52 -3.00
C LEU A 306 -0.53 20.22 -1.82
N LEU A 307 -0.07 19.92 -0.61
CA LEU A 307 -0.57 20.45 0.66
C LEU A 307 0.60 21.03 1.47
N GLU A 308 0.28 21.73 2.55
CA GLU A 308 1.26 22.31 3.46
C GLU A 308 1.29 21.55 4.79
N ALA A 309 2.43 20.94 5.11
CA ALA A 309 2.62 20.34 6.43
C ALA A 309 2.96 21.44 7.45
N VAL A 310 2.20 21.52 8.54
CA VAL A 310 2.35 22.55 9.57
C VAL A 310 2.53 21.92 10.95
N ASP A 311 3.24 22.62 11.83
CA ASP A 311 3.37 22.20 13.23
C ASP A 311 2.08 22.52 13.99
N VAL A 312 1.59 21.52 14.72
CA VAL A 312 0.45 21.65 15.62
C VAL A 312 0.81 20.93 16.92
N PRO A 313 1.23 21.64 17.98
CA PRO A 313 1.65 21.02 19.23
C PRO A 313 0.60 20.10 19.87
N ALA A 314 -0.69 20.41 19.70
CA ALA A 314 -1.81 19.59 20.19
C ALA A 314 -1.86 18.20 19.54
N LEU A 315 -1.33 18.05 18.31
CA LEU A 315 -1.30 16.78 17.56
C LEU A 315 0.02 16.00 17.76
N SER A 316 0.89 16.44 18.66
CA SER A 316 2.20 15.83 18.91
C SER A 316 2.15 14.35 19.28
N HIS A 317 1.04 13.87 19.84
CA HIS A 317 0.83 12.47 20.19
C HIS A 317 0.63 11.55 18.97
N ILE A 318 0.22 12.09 17.82
CA ILE A 318 -0.01 11.33 16.57
C ILE A 318 1.31 11.21 15.79
N ARG A 319 1.65 9.98 15.38
CA ARG A 319 2.92 9.61 14.74
C ARG A 319 2.68 8.59 13.64
N ASP A 320 3.46 8.66 12.57
CA ASP A 320 3.36 7.76 11.41
C ASP A 320 1.95 7.72 10.77
N CYS A 321 1.23 8.83 10.90
CA CYS A 321 -0.04 9.12 10.25
C CYS A 321 0.04 10.49 9.56
N VAL A 322 -0.79 10.70 8.55
CA VAL A 322 -1.09 12.03 8.01
C VAL A 322 -2.42 12.49 8.58
N VAL A 323 -2.40 13.62 9.30
CA VAL A 323 -3.60 14.18 9.93
C VAL A 323 -4.20 15.21 8.99
N PHE A 324 -5.48 15.03 8.65
CA PHE A 324 -6.25 15.90 7.78
C PHE A 324 -7.15 16.85 8.57
N PRO A 325 -7.41 18.07 8.06
CA PRO A 325 -8.27 19.04 8.72
C PRO A 325 -9.73 18.58 8.71
N GLN A 326 -10.44 18.83 9.81
CA GLN A 326 -11.89 18.64 9.87
C GLN A 326 -12.71 19.84 9.36
N ILE A 327 -12.01 20.91 8.93
CA ILE A 327 -12.61 22.12 8.39
C ILE A 327 -12.20 22.33 6.93
N GLY A 328 -13.10 22.91 6.15
CA GLY A 328 -12.82 23.27 4.76
C GLY A 328 -14.00 23.11 3.84
N LYS A 329 -13.73 23.28 2.55
CA LYS A 329 -14.74 23.18 1.49
C LYS A 329 -15.03 21.75 1.04
N ARG A 330 -14.10 20.83 1.29
CA ARG A 330 -14.07 19.43 0.86
C ARG A 330 -12.97 18.70 1.66
N PRO A 331 -13.16 17.46 2.13
CA PRO A 331 -12.10 16.69 2.77
C PRO A 331 -10.97 16.38 1.78
N HIS A 332 -9.71 16.55 2.17
CA HIS A 332 -8.58 16.16 1.32
C HIS A 332 -8.55 14.67 0.94
N PRO A 333 -8.92 13.72 1.84
CA PRO A 333 -9.19 12.32 1.48
C PRO A 333 -10.07 12.18 0.23
N ASP A 334 -11.24 12.82 0.25
CA ASP A 334 -12.21 12.75 -0.84
C ASP A 334 -11.70 13.42 -2.13
N GLU A 335 -10.78 14.39 -2.05
CA GLU A 335 -10.09 14.94 -3.23
C GLU A 335 -9.15 13.95 -3.92
N MET A 336 -8.74 12.89 -3.21
CA MET A 336 -7.75 11.90 -3.65
C MET A 336 -8.44 10.56 -3.90
N ALA A 337 -8.95 10.35 -5.13
CA ALA A 337 -9.62 9.10 -5.52
C ALA A 337 -10.84 8.73 -4.62
N GLY A 338 -11.55 9.71 -4.05
CA GLY A 338 -12.76 9.49 -3.25
C GLY A 338 -12.49 8.73 -1.96
N SER A 339 -11.28 8.91 -1.40
CA SER A 339 -10.80 8.17 -0.24
C SER A 339 -11.48 8.61 1.05
N ASP A 340 -11.53 7.71 2.02
CA ASP A 340 -12.05 7.93 3.37
C ASP A 340 -10.92 7.74 4.43
N LEU A 341 -11.29 7.63 5.70
CA LEU A 341 -10.38 7.41 6.82
C LEU A 341 -10.62 6.05 7.49
N ASP A 342 -11.17 5.05 6.77
CA ASP A 342 -11.50 3.72 7.30
C ASP A 342 -10.32 2.71 7.33
N GLY A 343 -9.14 3.22 6.96
CA GLY A 343 -7.85 2.52 6.90
C GLY A 343 -7.09 2.71 5.61
N ASP A 344 -7.48 3.69 4.80
CA ASP A 344 -6.75 4.09 3.60
C ASP A 344 -5.34 4.61 3.93
N GLU A 345 -4.40 4.22 3.07
CA GLU A 345 -2.99 4.56 3.17
C GLU A 345 -2.62 5.60 2.11
N TYR A 346 -1.96 6.66 2.54
CA TYR A 346 -1.58 7.81 1.73
C TYR A 346 -0.07 7.87 1.56
N SER A 347 0.36 8.04 0.31
CA SER A 347 1.75 8.37 -0.01
C SER A 347 1.98 9.85 0.26
N VAL A 348 2.77 10.16 1.30
CA VAL A 348 3.19 11.53 1.65
C VAL A 348 4.65 11.71 1.26
N ILE A 349 4.93 12.59 0.30
CA ILE A 349 6.24 12.78 -0.30
C ILE A 349 6.64 14.26 -0.21
N TRP A 350 7.86 14.52 0.28
CA TRP A 350 8.47 15.85 0.34
C TRP A 350 9.82 15.90 -0.37
N TYR A 351 9.93 15.14 -1.46
CA TYR A 351 11.08 15.20 -2.37
C TYR A 351 10.90 16.36 -3.33
N GLU A 352 11.70 17.42 -3.15
CA GLU A 352 11.57 18.69 -3.89
C GLU A 352 11.43 18.52 -5.42
N PRO A 353 12.20 17.64 -6.09
CA PRO A 353 12.06 17.41 -7.53
C PRO A 353 10.71 16.84 -7.99
N LEU A 354 9.88 16.30 -7.08
CA LEU A 354 8.53 15.81 -7.37
C LEU A 354 7.43 16.80 -6.97
N LEU A 355 7.77 17.94 -6.38
CA LEU A 355 6.79 18.94 -5.97
C LEU A 355 6.40 19.84 -7.15
N PHE A 356 5.20 19.63 -7.68
CA PHE A 356 4.60 20.45 -8.73
C PHE A 356 4.06 21.78 -8.17
N LYS A 357 3.63 22.70 -9.04
CA LYS A 357 3.31 24.08 -8.61
C LYS A 357 1.83 24.31 -8.29
N ARG A 358 0.93 23.53 -8.90
CA ARG A 358 -0.52 23.75 -8.77
C ARG A 358 -1.31 22.44 -8.78
N ASN A 359 -2.29 22.35 -7.87
CA ASN A 359 -3.30 21.30 -7.88
C ASN A 359 -4.23 21.40 -9.09
N ASP A 360 -4.46 20.26 -9.74
CA ASP A 360 -5.58 20.09 -10.67
C ASP A 360 -6.88 19.97 -9.88
N ASP A 361 -8.01 20.23 -10.53
CA ASP A 361 -9.30 20.07 -9.86
C ASP A 361 -9.57 18.58 -9.60
N PRO A 362 -10.00 18.20 -8.38
CA PRO A 362 -10.35 16.83 -8.06
C PRO A 362 -11.62 16.41 -8.82
N MET A 363 -11.74 15.11 -9.10
CA MET A 363 -12.98 14.56 -9.65
C MET A 363 -14.10 14.70 -8.63
N ASP A 364 -15.35 14.81 -9.08
CA ASP A 364 -16.49 14.67 -8.18
C ASP A 364 -16.90 13.21 -8.07
N PHE A 365 -16.93 12.70 -6.84
CA PHE A 365 -17.41 11.36 -6.53
C PHE A 365 -18.88 11.49 -6.12
N TYR A 366 -19.78 10.96 -6.96
CA TYR A 366 -21.20 10.89 -6.65
C TYR A 366 -21.54 9.43 -6.40
N SER A 367 -22.07 9.12 -5.23
CA SER A 367 -22.60 7.78 -4.95
C SER A 367 -23.84 7.55 -5.80
N SER A 368 -23.83 6.49 -6.61
CA SER A 368 -25.07 5.96 -7.16
C SER A 368 -25.84 5.25 -6.04
N GLU A 369 -27.13 5.53 -5.93
CA GLU A 369 -27.99 4.77 -5.02
C GLU A 369 -28.05 3.32 -5.50
N ALA A 370 -27.67 2.38 -4.62
CA ALA A 370 -27.78 0.97 -4.91
C ALA A 370 -29.26 0.56 -4.89
N LEU A 371 -29.67 -0.27 -5.84
CA LEU A 371 -31.03 -0.79 -5.88
C LEU A 371 -31.23 -1.75 -4.69
N GLU A 372 -32.15 -1.40 -3.80
CA GLU A 372 -32.57 -2.27 -2.71
C GLU A 372 -33.53 -3.34 -3.20
N LYS A 373 -33.36 -4.57 -2.72
CA LYS A 373 -34.30 -5.66 -2.95
C LYS A 373 -35.48 -5.57 -1.99
N GLU A 374 -36.64 -6.06 -2.43
CA GLU A 374 -37.77 -6.35 -1.55
C GLU A 374 -37.50 -7.60 -0.69
N GLY A 375 -37.54 -7.42 0.64
CA GLY A 375 -37.28 -8.49 1.60
C GLY A 375 -35.80 -8.66 1.95
N THR A 376 -35.45 -9.80 2.56
CA THR A 376 -34.09 -10.10 3.03
C THR A 376 -33.26 -10.77 1.95
N VAL A 377 -31.94 -10.51 1.95
CA VAL A 377 -30.98 -11.14 1.02
C VAL A 377 -30.90 -12.65 1.26
N GLN A 378 -31.12 -13.42 0.20
CA GLN A 378 -31.07 -14.88 0.18
C GLN A 378 -29.76 -15.41 -0.42
N VAL A 379 -29.55 -16.72 -0.36
CA VAL A 379 -28.33 -17.36 -0.88
C VAL A 379 -28.24 -17.22 -2.39
N GLU A 380 -29.36 -17.31 -3.09
CA GLU A 380 -29.47 -17.18 -4.54
C GLU A 380 -29.02 -15.79 -4.99
N ASP A 381 -29.42 -14.73 -4.26
CA ASP A 381 -28.98 -13.36 -4.54
C ASP A 381 -27.46 -13.20 -4.40
N MET A 382 -26.87 -13.90 -3.41
CA MET A 382 -25.42 -13.89 -3.21
C MET A 382 -24.69 -14.62 -4.34
N VAL A 383 -25.23 -15.75 -4.81
CA VAL A 383 -24.68 -16.51 -5.94
C VAL A 383 -24.75 -15.67 -7.22
N ASP A 384 -25.89 -15.05 -7.50
CA ASP A 384 -26.09 -14.19 -8.68
C ASP A 384 -25.16 -12.98 -8.65
N PHE A 385 -25.00 -12.35 -7.48
CA PHE A 385 -24.06 -11.25 -7.31
C PHE A 385 -22.61 -11.72 -7.52
N MET A 386 -22.21 -12.89 -7.01
CA MET A 386 -20.85 -13.42 -7.23
C MET A 386 -20.57 -13.69 -8.71
N CYS A 387 -21.52 -14.31 -9.43
CA CYS A 387 -21.41 -14.50 -10.87
C CYS A 387 -21.27 -13.16 -11.61
N THR A 388 -22.10 -12.18 -11.23
CA THR A 388 -22.02 -10.82 -11.78
C THR A 388 -20.69 -10.17 -11.43
N TYR A 389 -20.17 -10.39 -10.22
CA TYR A 389 -18.93 -9.81 -9.75
C TYR A 389 -17.73 -10.29 -10.59
N ILE A 390 -17.62 -11.60 -10.77
CA ILE A 390 -16.53 -12.24 -11.54
C ILE A 390 -16.48 -11.73 -12.98
N VAL A 391 -17.64 -11.56 -13.63
CA VAL A 391 -17.71 -11.07 -15.03
C VAL A 391 -17.33 -9.58 -15.14
N ASN A 392 -17.50 -8.82 -14.07
CA ASN A 392 -17.39 -7.36 -14.07
C ASN A 392 -16.15 -6.82 -13.33
N ASP A 393 -15.27 -7.67 -12.82
CA ASP A 393 -14.00 -7.26 -12.23
C ASP A 393 -12.99 -6.81 -13.31
N ILE A 394 -13.24 -5.61 -13.88
CA ILE A 394 -12.51 -5.06 -15.02
C ILE A 394 -11.68 -3.81 -14.67
N VAL A 395 -11.46 -3.54 -13.37
CA VAL A 395 -10.68 -2.39 -12.89
C VAL A 395 -9.27 -2.39 -13.49
N GLY A 396 -8.62 -3.56 -13.54
CA GLY A 396 -7.28 -3.71 -14.13
C GLY A 396 -7.25 -3.42 -15.63
N LEU A 397 -8.31 -3.79 -16.35
CA LEU A 397 -8.43 -3.52 -17.79
C LEU A 397 -8.65 -2.03 -18.05
N MET A 398 -9.47 -1.36 -17.24
CA MET A 398 -9.68 0.09 -17.34
C MET A 398 -8.42 0.88 -17.01
N GLY A 399 -7.71 0.51 -15.93
CA GLY A 399 -6.42 1.14 -15.58
C GLY A 399 -5.38 0.99 -16.69
N SER A 400 -5.33 -0.18 -17.34
CA SER A 400 -4.45 -0.45 -18.48
C SER A 400 -4.83 0.40 -19.70
N ALA A 401 -6.12 0.50 -20.02
CA ALA A 401 -6.61 1.35 -21.11
C ALA A 401 -6.31 2.84 -20.84
N HIS A 402 -6.49 3.29 -19.60
CA HIS A 402 -6.17 4.65 -19.18
C HIS A 402 -4.69 4.97 -19.38
N LEU A 403 -3.78 4.10 -18.94
CA LEU A 403 -2.33 4.27 -19.15
C LEU A 403 -1.98 4.39 -20.65
N ALA A 404 -2.53 3.52 -21.48
CA ALA A 404 -2.27 3.54 -22.92
C ALA A 404 -2.82 4.82 -23.60
N TRP A 405 -4.01 5.29 -23.22
CA TRP A 405 -4.57 6.54 -23.74
C TRP A 405 -3.82 7.77 -23.23
N ALA A 406 -3.45 7.79 -21.96
CA ALA A 406 -2.68 8.87 -21.35
C ALA A 406 -1.29 9.00 -21.99
N ASP A 407 -0.70 7.90 -22.45
CA ASP A 407 0.54 7.94 -23.22
C ASP A 407 0.32 8.44 -24.66
N LEU A 408 -0.69 7.88 -25.35
CA LEU A 408 -0.95 8.08 -26.77
C LEU A 408 -1.46 9.50 -27.11
N LEU A 409 -2.30 10.10 -26.28
CA LEU A 409 -2.98 11.36 -26.58
C LEU A 409 -2.17 12.57 -26.12
N LYS A 410 -2.07 13.62 -26.95
CA LYS A 410 -1.31 14.84 -26.62
C LYS A 410 -1.72 15.50 -25.29
N GLN A 411 -3.01 15.52 -24.97
CA GLN A 411 -3.53 16.05 -23.70
C GLN A 411 -3.33 15.10 -22.50
N GLY A 412 -2.89 13.87 -22.75
CA GLY A 412 -2.51 12.91 -21.73
C GLY A 412 -3.65 12.57 -20.77
N VAL A 413 -3.36 12.56 -19.48
CA VAL A 413 -4.32 12.33 -18.37
C VAL A 413 -5.47 13.35 -18.35
N LYS A 414 -5.30 14.53 -18.98
CA LYS A 414 -6.35 15.55 -19.09
C LYS A 414 -7.23 15.40 -20.33
N SER A 415 -6.97 14.41 -21.17
CA SER A 415 -7.83 14.13 -22.33
C SER A 415 -9.21 13.65 -21.87
N GLN A 416 -10.26 14.01 -22.63
CA GLN A 416 -11.63 13.61 -22.30
C GLN A 416 -11.78 12.09 -22.14
N ARG A 417 -11.05 11.29 -22.93
CA ARG A 417 -11.04 9.83 -22.83
C ARG A 417 -10.47 9.36 -21.49
N CYS A 418 -9.35 9.93 -21.05
CA CYS A 418 -8.76 9.61 -19.75
C CYS A 418 -9.67 10.02 -18.59
N LEU A 419 -10.30 11.19 -18.67
CA LEU A 419 -11.24 11.63 -17.64
C LEU A 419 -12.47 10.72 -17.52
N VAL A 420 -13.04 10.27 -18.66
CA VAL A 420 -14.13 9.29 -18.66
C VAL A 420 -13.68 7.95 -18.07
N LEU A 421 -12.49 7.47 -18.44
CA LEU A 421 -11.94 6.24 -17.89
C LEU A 421 -11.66 6.33 -16.40
N ALA A 422 -11.16 7.47 -15.91
CA ALA A 422 -10.93 7.71 -14.49
C ALA A 422 -12.25 7.65 -13.69
N LYS A 423 -13.32 8.26 -14.22
CA LYS A 423 -14.66 8.17 -13.64
C LYS A 423 -15.14 6.72 -13.56
N LYS A 424 -15.06 5.98 -14.67
CA LYS A 424 -15.46 4.55 -14.71
C LYS A 424 -14.63 3.69 -13.76
N CYS A 425 -13.32 3.94 -13.65
CA CYS A 425 -12.47 3.22 -12.70
C CYS A 425 -12.95 3.42 -11.26
N SER A 426 -13.31 4.65 -10.89
CA SER A 426 -13.85 4.94 -9.56
C SER A 426 -15.16 4.19 -9.30
N GLU A 427 -16.08 4.19 -10.27
CA GLU A 427 -17.34 3.45 -10.19
C GLU A 427 -17.10 1.94 -10.00
N CYS A 428 -16.14 1.37 -10.73
CA CYS A 428 -15.79 -0.05 -10.63
C CYS A 428 -15.09 -0.43 -9.32
N VAL A 429 -14.34 0.47 -8.68
CA VAL A 429 -13.76 0.20 -7.35
C VAL A 429 -14.85 0.03 -6.29
N ASP A 430 -15.94 0.78 -6.41
CA ASP A 430 -17.09 0.69 -5.50
C ASP A 430 -18.11 -0.39 -5.88
N PHE A 431 -17.91 -1.10 -7.00
CA PHE A 431 -18.82 -2.14 -7.49
C PHE A 431 -19.11 -3.23 -6.45
N ALA A 432 -18.10 -3.63 -5.66
CA ALA A 432 -18.27 -4.60 -4.58
C ALA A 432 -19.28 -4.15 -3.51
N LYS A 433 -19.49 -2.83 -3.37
CA LYS A 433 -20.41 -2.22 -2.39
C LYS A 433 -21.73 -1.77 -3.01
N THR A 434 -21.71 -1.33 -4.27
CA THR A 434 -22.86 -0.69 -4.94
C THR A 434 -23.59 -1.63 -5.89
N GLY A 435 -22.93 -2.68 -6.39
CA GLY A 435 -23.47 -3.56 -7.43
C GLY A 435 -23.56 -2.95 -8.82
N SER A 436 -23.09 -1.71 -9.03
CA SER A 436 -23.08 -1.05 -10.34
C SER A 436 -21.73 -1.23 -11.05
N SER A 437 -21.73 -1.78 -12.26
CA SER A 437 -20.55 -1.95 -13.10
C SER A 437 -20.72 -1.23 -14.43
N THR A 438 -19.64 -0.66 -14.95
CA THR A 438 -19.59 -0.10 -16.30
C THR A 438 -18.62 -0.89 -17.18
N ARG A 439 -18.96 -1.08 -18.45
CA ARG A 439 -18.07 -1.77 -19.41
C ARG A 439 -17.23 -0.77 -20.20
N LEU A 440 -16.07 -1.24 -20.66
CA LEU A 440 -15.25 -0.52 -21.64
C LEU A 440 -15.95 -0.51 -23.01
N ALA A 441 -16.30 0.68 -23.46
CA ALA A 441 -16.84 0.90 -24.80
C ALA A 441 -15.77 0.61 -25.86
N GLN A 442 -16.18 0.31 -27.09
CA GLN A 442 -15.23 0.04 -28.17
C GLN A 442 -14.30 1.23 -28.46
N SER A 443 -14.81 2.46 -28.34
CA SER A 443 -14.05 3.71 -28.49
C SER A 443 -13.03 3.96 -27.37
N GLU A 444 -13.18 3.26 -26.24
CA GLU A 444 -12.31 3.35 -25.07
C GLU A 444 -11.19 2.29 -25.10
N LYS A 445 -11.22 1.36 -26.05
CA LYS A 445 -10.14 0.39 -26.26
C LYS A 445 -9.00 1.03 -27.06
N PRO A 446 -7.76 1.08 -26.53
CA PRO A 446 -6.63 1.62 -27.25
C PRO A 446 -6.36 0.83 -28.55
N PRO A 447 -6.12 1.51 -29.69
CA PRO A 447 -5.83 0.83 -30.96
C PRO A 447 -4.40 0.27 -31.02
N ARG A 448 -3.50 0.81 -30.21
CA ARG A 448 -2.10 0.41 -30.05
C ARG A 448 -1.62 0.71 -28.64
N TYR A 449 -0.62 -0.01 -28.18
CA TYR A 449 -0.13 0.05 -26.79
C TYR A 449 1.33 0.52 -26.74
N PRO A 450 1.71 1.29 -25.71
CA PRO A 450 3.11 1.66 -25.53
C PRO A 450 3.97 0.45 -25.18
N ASP A 451 5.26 0.51 -25.56
CA ASP A 451 6.24 -0.56 -25.40
C ASP A 451 6.42 -1.07 -23.97
N PHE A 452 6.30 -0.19 -22.97
CA PHE A 452 6.39 -0.57 -21.55
C PHE A 452 5.26 -1.48 -21.06
N MET A 453 4.19 -1.67 -21.85
CA MET A 453 3.11 -2.61 -21.52
C MET A 453 3.34 -4.03 -22.08
N GLU A 454 4.41 -4.24 -22.84
CA GLU A 454 4.84 -5.56 -23.34
C GLU A 454 3.79 -6.36 -24.12
N LYS A 455 2.84 -5.69 -24.78
CA LYS A 455 1.77 -6.33 -25.56
C LYS A 455 2.17 -6.74 -26.99
N HIS A 456 3.46 -6.85 -27.29
CA HIS A 456 4.01 -7.06 -28.64
C HIS A 456 3.59 -8.38 -29.28
N ALA A 457 3.31 -9.42 -28.48
CA ALA A 457 2.85 -10.71 -28.99
C ALA A 457 1.38 -10.72 -29.46
N GLU A 458 0.55 -9.79 -28.96
CA GLU A 458 -0.91 -9.84 -29.11
C GLU A 458 -1.52 -8.58 -29.76
N LYS A 459 -0.79 -7.46 -29.74
CA LYS A 459 -1.29 -6.14 -30.11
C LYS A 459 -0.22 -5.32 -30.83
N TYR A 460 -0.65 -4.32 -31.61
CA TYR A 460 0.24 -3.31 -32.16
C TYR A 460 0.86 -2.47 -31.03
N THR A 461 2.20 -2.37 -31.02
CA THR A 461 2.95 -1.61 -30.03
C THR A 461 3.77 -0.47 -30.64
N TYR A 462 4.06 0.56 -29.86
CA TYR A 462 4.92 1.68 -30.28
C TYR A 462 5.89 2.10 -29.18
N PRO A 463 7.10 2.62 -29.50
CA PRO A 463 8.02 3.14 -28.49
C PRO A 463 7.45 4.44 -27.89
N SER A 464 7.06 4.41 -26.61
CA SER A 464 6.56 5.61 -25.92
C SER A 464 7.67 6.65 -25.77
N LYS A 465 7.34 7.91 -26.01
CA LYS A 465 8.26 9.05 -25.83
C LYS A 465 8.18 9.70 -24.45
N ARG A 466 7.35 9.18 -23.54
CA ARG A 466 7.14 9.72 -22.19
C ARG A 466 8.00 9.00 -21.16
N ALA A 467 8.05 9.54 -19.94
CA ALA A 467 8.75 8.99 -18.78
C ALA A 467 8.70 7.45 -18.67
N LEU A 468 7.52 6.83 -18.70
CA LEU A 468 7.40 5.37 -18.58
C LEU A 468 8.10 4.59 -19.70
N GLY A 469 8.04 5.07 -20.95
CA GLY A 469 8.76 4.47 -22.07
C GLY A 469 10.27 4.59 -21.93
N LEU A 470 10.75 5.77 -21.46
CA LEU A 470 12.17 6.00 -21.20
C LEU A 470 12.71 5.08 -20.09
N LEU A 471 11.99 5.02 -18.97
CA LEU A 471 12.31 4.17 -17.82
C LEU A 471 12.33 2.68 -18.18
N TYR A 472 11.36 2.24 -18.98
CA TYR A 472 11.28 0.85 -19.44
C TYR A 472 12.47 0.45 -20.32
N ARG A 473 12.82 1.29 -21.30
CA ARG A 473 13.94 1.00 -22.21
C ARG A 473 15.29 1.06 -21.51
N ASN A 474 15.44 1.87 -20.47
CA ASN A 474 16.64 1.90 -19.63
C ASN A 474 16.90 0.54 -18.97
N LEU A 475 15.84 -0.13 -18.47
CA LEU A 475 15.95 -1.44 -17.82
C LEU A 475 16.15 -2.59 -18.80
N LYS A 476 15.59 -2.50 -20.02
CA LYS A 476 15.62 -3.60 -20.99
C LYS A 476 17.04 -4.02 -21.37
N GLY A 477 18.00 -3.09 -21.34
CA GLY A 477 19.42 -3.41 -21.53
C GLY A 477 20.04 -4.22 -20.39
N MET A 478 19.58 -3.99 -19.14
CA MET A 478 20.22 -4.56 -17.94
C MET A 478 19.77 -5.99 -17.63
N VAL A 479 18.53 -6.37 -18.00
CA VAL A 479 17.98 -7.70 -17.71
C VAL A 479 18.72 -8.82 -18.46
N ALA A 480 19.32 -8.52 -19.61
CA ALA A 480 20.07 -9.48 -20.42
C ALA A 480 21.41 -9.90 -19.77
N ASP A 481 21.97 -9.08 -18.88
CA ASP A 481 23.32 -9.26 -18.31
C ASP A 481 23.33 -9.84 -16.89
N SER A 482 22.15 -10.10 -16.30
CA SER A 482 22.03 -10.71 -14.97
C SER A 482 22.54 -12.17 -15.01
N ALA A 483 23.82 -12.36 -14.67
CA ALA A 483 24.52 -13.65 -14.68
C ALA A 483 23.64 -14.77 -14.07
N GLY A 484 23.39 -15.83 -14.85
CA GLY A 484 22.50 -16.93 -14.49
C GLY A 484 22.92 -17.73 -13.24
N PRO A 485 22.11 -18.73 -12.85
CA PRO A 485 22.33 -19.55 -11.66
C PRO A 485 23.65 -20.35 -11.73
N VAL A 486 23.99 -20.91 -10.57
CA VAL A 486 25.28 -21.51 -10.22
C VAL A 486 25.83 -22.48 -11.28
N GLY A 487 27.12 -22.33 -11.60
CA GLY A 487 27.90 -23.34 -12.31
C GLY A 487 28.27 -24.53 -11.40
N ASP A 488 29.40 -25.17 -11.67
CA ASP A 488 29.86 -26.36 -10.93
C ASP A 488 30.13 -26.04 -9.44
N VAL A 489 29.33 -26.61 -8.53
CA VAL A 489 29.41 -26.34 -7.08
C VAL A 489 30.52 -27.17 -6.45
N ARG A 490 31.52 -26.52 -5.86
CA ARG A 490 32.58 -27.18 -5.09
C ARG A 490 32.48 -26.82 -3.61
N PRO A 491 32.68 -27.79 -2.70
CA PRO A 491 32.70 -27.48 -1.28
C PRO A 491 33.84 -26.53 -0.94
N ASP A 492 33.59 -25.56 -0.06
CA ASP A 492 34.62 -24.68 0.46
C ASP A 492 35.66 -25.52 1.21
N ARG A 493 36.91 -25.47 0.73
CA ARG A 493 38.02 -26.25 1.29
C ARG A 493 38.28 -25.96 2.76
N ARG A 494 37.90 -24.78 3.26
CA ARG A 494 38.04 -24.41 4.68
C ARG A 494 37.07 -25.14 5.59
N LEU A 495 35.93 -25.60 5.05
CA LEU A 495 34.91 -26.34 5.78
C LEU A 495 35.14 -27.86 5.72
N LEU A 496 36.20 -28.30 5.04
CA LEU A 496 36.55 -29.72 4.90
C LEU A 496 37.42 -30.16 6.08
N VAL A 497 36.82 -30.91 7.00
CA VAL A 497 37.52 -31.47 8.18
C VAL A 497 38.24 -32.78 7.81
N PRO A 498 39.46 -33.03 8.32
CA PRO A 498 40.13 -34.34 8.18
C PRO A 498 39.31 -35.48 8.79
N GLY A 499 39.27 -36.64 8.13
CA GLY A 499 38.50 -37.82 8.58
C GLY A 499 37.03 -37.79 8.19
N ARG A 500 36.57 -36.76 7.47
CA ARG A 500 35.18 -36.67 6.98
C ARG A 500 34.78 -37.82 6.07
N GLU A 501 35.74 -38.44 5.40
CA GLU A 501 35.54 -39.47 4.39
C GLU A 501 34.73 -40.66 4.94
N GLU A 502 34.91 -40.98 6.23
CA GLU A 502 34.19 -42.04 6.95
C GLU A 502 32.69 -41.72 7.14
N PHE A 503 32.31 -40.45 7.13
CA PHE A 503 30.94 -39.98 7.39
C PHE A 503 30.17 -39.62 6.10
N VAL A 504 30.83 -39.64 4.93
CA VAL A 504 30.22 -39.19 3.67
C VAL A 504 28.99 -40.02 3.29
N GLU A 505 29.07 -41.35 3.42
CA GLU A 505 27.95 -42.22 3.04
C GLU A 505 26.74 -42.02 3.95
N GLY A 506 26.96 -41.94 5.27
CA GLY A 506 25.89 -41.65 6.22
C GLY A 506 25.26 -40.27 6.00
N ALA A 507 26.08 -39.25 5.70
CA ALA A 507 25.58 -37.91 5.37
C ALA A 507 24.75 -37.89 4.07
N ARG A 508 25.13 -38.68 3.06
CA ARG A 508 24.35 -38.84 1.82
C ARG A 508 23.00 -39.50 2.09
N GLU A 509 22.95 -40.48 2.97
CA GLU A 509 21.71 -41.13 3.37
C GLU A 509 20.78 -40.18 4.13
N ALA A 510 21.29 -39.50 5.14
CA ALA A 510 20.54 -38.48 5.88
C ALA A 510 20.03 -37.36 4.95
N LEU A 511 20.82 -36.92 3.98
CA LEU A 511 20.39 -35.91 3.00
C LEU A 511 19.28 -36.44 2.09
N ARG A 512 19.31 -37.73 1.69
CA ARG A 512 18.23 -38.35 0.92
C ARG A 512 16.94 -38.39 1.72
N GLU A 513 17.00 -38.82 2.97
CA GLU A 513 15.84 -38.84 3.88
C GLU A 513 15.26 -37.45 4.08
N TYR A 514 16.11 -36.46 4.36
CA TYR A 514 15.70 -35.06 4.47
C TYR A 514 15.01 -34.55 3.20
N LYS A 515 15.57 -34.83 2.02
CA LYS A 515 14.97 -34.43 0.74
C LYS A 515 13.61 -35.09 0.53
N LEU A 516 13.46 -36.38 0.86
CA LEU A 516 12.19 -37.08 0.76
C LEU A 516 11.14 -36.48 1.69
N ALA A 517 11.49 -36.20 2.94
CA ALA A 517 10.61 -35.54 3.91
C ALA A 517 10.20 -34.15 3.42
N LEU A 518 11.15 -33.35 2.94
CA LEU A 518 10.88 -32.01 2.41
C LEU A 518 9.98 -32.07 1.18
N CYS A 519 10.24 -32.96 0.21
CA CYS A 519 9.39 -33.15 -0.95
C CYS A 519 7.97 -33.56 -0.53
N SER A 520 7.83 -34.48 0.43
CA SER A 520 6.51 -34.86 0.95
C SER A 520 5.75 -33.66 1.49
N ILE A 521 6.41 -32.81 2.28
CA ILE A 521 5.81 -31.57 2.80
C ILE A 521 5.41 -30.65 1.64
N LEU A 522 6.33 -30.36 0.71
CA LEU A 522 6.06 -29.49 -0.43
C LEU A 522 4.89 -30.00 -1.29
N THR A 523 4.79 -31.31 -1.51
CA THR A 523 3.66 -31.94 -2.20
C THR A 523 2.36 -31.79 -1.41
N SER A 524 2.37 -32.01 -0.10
CA SER A 524 1.19 -31.82 0.77
C SER A 524 0.66 -30.38 0.72
N TYR A 525 1.54 -29.38 0.54
CA TYR A 525 1.18 -27.97 0.40
C TYR A 525 0.99 -27.51 -1.05
N GLY A 526 1.08 -28.39 -2.05
CA GLY A 526 0.90 -28.05 -3.47
C GLY A 526 1.99 -27.14 -4.05
N VAL A 527 3.15 -27.07 -3.41
CA VAL A 527 4.33 -26.28 -3.82
C VAL A 527 5.35 -27.14 -4.56
N GLY A 528 5.29 -28.47 -4.38
CA GLY A 528 6.16 -29.42 -5.08
C GLY A 528 5.89 -29.42 -6.59
N SER A 529 6.94 -29.16 -7.38
CA SER A 529 6.96 -29.30 -8.84
C SER A 529 6.84 -30.75 -9.29
#